data_AF-A0AAD8JK44-F1
#
_entry.id   AF-A0AAD8JK44-F1
#
_cell.length_a   1.000
_cell.length_b   1.000
_cell.length_c   1.000
_cell.angle_alpha   90.00
_cell.angle_beta   90.00
_cell.angle_gamma   90.00
#
_symmetry.space_group_name_H-M   'P 1'
#
loop_
_entity.id
_entity.type
_entity.pdbx_description
1 polymer ?
#
loop_
_entity_poly.entity_id
_entity_poly.type
_entity_poly.pdbx_seq_one_letter_code
_entity_poly.pdbx_strand_id
1 'polypeptide(L)'
;MGMEIKRNRRDANKRRPGDENYHTKTLYLPPQFLNSLTGGHRQWWEFKSINMDKLLFFKMGKFYELFEMDAHGTQPHCGFPEKNFSMYIEKLAQKGYQVLVVEQIETPAQLDLRRKEQDSKDKVVKREICVVVTKEY
;
A
#
# COMPACT_ATOMS: atom_id res chain seq x y z
N MET A 1 -12.75 -5.23 9.25
CA MET A 1 -12.47 -3.90 8.67
C MET A 1 -12.49 -3.91 7.14
N GLY A 2 -11.59 -4.62 6.45
CA GLY A 2 -11.53 -4.60 4.96
C GLY A 2 -12.80 -5.07 4.23
N MET A 3 -13.65 -5.90 4.88
CA MET A 3 -14.92 -6.36 4.30
C MET A 3 -15.93 -5.22 4.04
N GLU A 4 -15.92 -4.15 4.84
CA GLU A 4 -16.87 -3.05 4.72
C GLU A 4 -16.53 -2.14 3.53
N ILE A 5 -15.23 -1.89 3.32
CA ILE A 5 -14.69 -1.24 2.12
C ILE A 5 -15.07 -2.02 0.86
N LYS A 6 -15.04 -3.36 0.91
CA LYS A 6 -15.43 -4.22 -0.21
C LYS A 6 -16.93 -4.13 -0.53
N ARG A 7 -17.80 -4.08 0.49
CA ARG A 7 -19.26 -4.04 0.31
C ARG A 7 -19.80 -2.71 -0.22
N ASN A 8 -19.19 -1.58 0.14
CA ASN A 8 -19.61 -0.24 -0.31
C ASN A 8 -18.47 0.46 -1.05
N ARG A 9 -17.85 -0.25 -1.99
CA ARG A 9 -16.72 0.25 -2.78
C ARG A 9 -17.12 1.53 -3.52
N ARG A 10 -16.30 2.56 -3.37
CA ARG A 10 -16.44 3.83 -4.09
C ARG A 10 -15.08 4.29 -4.59
N ASP A 11 -15.03 4.98 -5.72
CA ASP A 11 -13.80 5.60 -6.21
C ASP A 11 -13.44 6.84 -5.35
N ALA A 12 -12.31 7.50 -5.61
CA ALA A 12 -11.90 8.70 -4.86
C ALA A 12 -12.94 9.84 -4.90
N ASN A 13 -13.77 9.90 -5.95
CA ASN A 13 -14.86 10.86 -6.11
C ASN A 13 -16.19 10.37 -5.49
N LYS A 14 -16.15 9.30 -4.68
CA LYS A 14 -17.29 8.67 -4.00
C LYS A 14 -18.33 8.05 -4.94
N ARG A 15 -17.98 7.83 -6.21
CA ARG A 15 -18.82 7.18 -7.23
C ARG A 15 -18.82 5.66 -7.03
N ARG A 16 -19.91 5.01 -7.40
CA ARG A 16 -20.11 3.55 -7.28
C ARG A 16 -19.75 2.84 -8.59
N PRO A 17 -19.37 1.55 -8.53
CA PRO A 17 -19.33 0.71 -9.72
C PRO A 17 -20.68 0.76 -10.44
N GLY A 18 -20.67 1.13 -11.72
CA GLY A 18 -21.87 1.36 -12.53
C GLY A 18 -22.12 2.82 -12.90
N ASP A 19 -21.52 3.77 -12.17
CA ASP A 19 -21.56 5.18 -12.57
C ASP A 19 -20.68 5.41 -13.82
N GLU A 20 -21.14 6.24 -14.76
CA GLU A 20 -20.45 6.53 -16.04
C GLU A 20 -18.99 7.00 -15.84
N ASN A 21 -18.75 7.76 -14.77
CA ASN A 21 -17.45 8.34 -14.46
C ASN A 21 -16.69 7.58 -13.35
N TYR A 22 -17.02 6.31 -13.09
CA TYR A 22 -16.37 5.53 -12.03
C TYR A 22 -14.88 5.23 -12.33
N HIS A 23 -13.98 5.67 -11.45
CA HIS A 23 -12.54 5.38 -11.59
C HIS A 23 -12.13 4.11 -10.84
N THR A 24 -12.01 3.01 -11.57
CA THR A 24 -11.63 1.68 -11.06
C THR A 24 -10.30 1.64 -10.31
N LYS A 25 -9.36 2.53 -10.67
CA LYS A 25 -7.99 2.63 -10.14
C LYS A 25 -7.88 3.36 -8.80
N THR A 26 -8.98 3.93 -8.32
CA THR A 26 -9.00 4.65 -7.05
C THR A 26 -10.04 4.08 -6.10
N LEU A 27 -9.90 4.41 -4.82
CA LEU A 27 -10.77 3.97 -3.76
C LEU A 27 -10.94 5.09 -2.74
N TYR A 28 -12.17 5.44 -2.42
CA TYR A 28 -12.44 6.32 -1.29
C TYR A 28 -12.26 5.58 0.03
N LEU A 29 -11.49 6.17 0.93
CA LEU A 29 -11.31 5.69 2.29
C LEU A 29 -12.13 6.55 3.26
N PRO A 30 -13.17 6.00 3.91
CA PRO A 30 -13.93 6.73 4.92
C PRO A 30 -13.01 7.18 6.08
N PRO A 31 -13.17 8.39 6.62
CA PRO A 31 -12.37 8.86 7.75
C PRO A 31 -12.44 7.94 8.97
N GLN A 32 -13.61 7.36 9.26
CA GLN A 32 -13.78 6.41 10.37
C GLN A 32 -12.94 5.15 10.16
N PHE A 33 -12.83 4.68 8.92
CA PHE A 33 -11.99 3.55 8.57
C PHE A 33 -10.51 3.92 8.76
N LEU A 34 -10.04 5.03 8.21
CA LEU A 34 -8.65 5.49 8.36
C LEU A 34 -8.23 5.64 9.83
N ASN A 35 -9.09 6.25 10.66
CA ASN A 35 -8.81 6.48 12.07
C ASN A 35 -8.78 5.19 12.91
N SER A 36 -9.34 4.10 12.39
CA SER A 36 -9.32 2.79 13.06
C SER A 36 -8.06 1.97 12.77
N LEU A 37 -7.26 2.37 11.80
CA LEU A 37 -6.08 1.61 11.36
C LEU A 37 -4.84 1.95 12.20
N THR A 38 -4.00 0.94 12.41
CA THR A 38 -2.63 1.17 12.90
C THR A 38 -1.83 2.00 11.89
N GLY A 39 -0.79 2.73 12.33
CA GLY A 39 -0.03 3.65 11.47
C GLY A 39 0.53 3.01 10.20
N GLY A 40 1.04 1.79 10.27
CA GLY A 40 1.57 1.08 9.10
C GLY A 40 0.48 0.68 8.10
N HIS A 41 -0.62 0.09 8.59
CA HIS A 41 -1.78 -0.24 7.75
C HIS A 41 -2.42 1.00 7.14
N ARG A 42 -2.46 2.11 7.88
CA ARG A 42 -2.96 3.40 7.39
C ARG A 42 -2.12 3.89 6.21
N GLN A 43 -0.78 3.95 6.35
CA GLN A 43 0.12 4.33 5.25
C GLN A 43 -0.08 3.41 4.04
N TRP A 44 -0.19 2.10 4.25
CA TRP A 44 -0.44 1.15 3.17
C TRP A 44 -1.74 1.45 2.42
N TRP A 45 -2.85 1.67 3.15
CA TRP A 45 -4.14 2.01 2.54
C TRP A 45 -4.11 3.34 1.80
N GLU A 46 -3.41 4.35 2.33
CA GLU A 46 -3.23 5.64 1.67
C GLU A 46 -2.56 5.46 0.29
N PHE A 47 -1.45 4.72 0.20
CA PHE A 47 -0.83 4.39 -1.10
C PHE A 47 -1.73 3.56 -2.01
N LYS A 48 -2.37 2.53 -1.45
CA LYS A 48 -3.20 1.59 -2.21
C LYS A 48 -4.42 2.27 -2.80
N SER A 49 -5.05 3.18 -2.06
CA SER A 49 -6.31 3.84 -2.43
C SER A 49 -6.22 4.66 -3.72
N ILE A 50 -5.04 5.14 -4.09
CA ILE A 50 -4.80 5.90 -5.32
C ILE A 50 -4.12 5.05 -6.41
N ASN A 51 -3.80 3.78 -6.12
CA ASN A 51 -3.12 2.84 -7.02
C ASN A 51 -3.76 1.44 -6.94
N MET A 52 -5.10 1.36 -7.01
CA MET A 52 -5.83 0.10 -6.78
C MET A 52 -5.54 -0.98 -7.82
N ASP A 53 -5.02 -0.61 -8.99
CA ASP A 53 -4.65 -1.49 -10.09
C ASP A 53 -3.22 -2.05 -10.00
N LYS A 54 -2.41 -1.61 -9.02
CA LYS A 54 -1.02 -2.03 -8.85
C LYS A 54 -0.85 -2.90 -7.62
N LEU A 55 0.03 -3.89 -7.67
CA LEU A 55 0.47 -4.63 -6.48
C LEU A 55 1.40 -3.75 -5.65
N LEU A 56 1.17 -3.66 -4.34
CA LEU A 56 2.03 -2.87 -3.45
C LEU A 56 3.09 -3.75 -2.80
N PHE A 57 4.37 -3.50 -3.12
CA PHE A 57 5.50 -4.03 -2.35
C PHE A 57 5.83 -3.05 -1.23
N PHE A 58 5.37 -3.34 -0.02
CA PHE A 58 5.48 -2.45 1.12
C PHE A 58 6.66 -2.82 2.01
N LYS A 59 7.68 -1.97 2.06
CA LYS A 59 8.91 -2.23 2.83
C LYS A 59 8.63 -2.28 4.34
N MET A 60 9.01 -3.40 4.95
CA MET A 60 9.00 -3.61 6.40
C MET A 60 10.30 -4.28 6.87
N GLY A 61 11.25 -3.47 7.32
CA GLY A 61 12.58 -3.94 7.71
C GLY A 61 13.31 -4.55 6.51
N LYS A 62 13.66 -5.83 6.60
CA LYS A 62 14.37 -6.57 5.54
C LYS A 62 13.42 -7.34 4.59
N PHE A 63 12.13 -7.03 4.61
CA PHE A 63 11.10 -7.71 3.84
C PHE A 63 10.28 -6.72 3.03
N TYR A 64 9.74 -7.19 1.91
CA TYR A 64 8.60 -6.57 1.24
C TYR A 64 7.36 -7.38 1.58
N GLU A 65 6.37 -6.70 2.12
CA GLU A 65 5.08 -7.27 2.50
C GLU A 65 4.01 -6.84 1.50
N LEU A 66 3.08 -7.74 1.23
CA LEU A 66 1.85 -7.54 0.49
C LEU A 66 0.71 -7.76 1.48
N PHE A 67 -0.33 -6.94 1.39
CA PHE A 67 -1.45 -6.97 2.32
C PHE A 67 -2.79 -7.08 1.58
N GLU A 68 -3.79 -7.57 2.30
CA GLU A 68 -5.19 -7.58 1.91
C GLU A 68 -5.42 -8.21 0.53
N MET A 69 -5.74 -7.41 -0.50
CA MET A 69 -5.99 -7.92 -1.85
C MET A 69 -4.70 -8.22 -2.64
N ASP A 70 -3.55 -7.75 -2.17
CA ASP A 70 -2.26 -8.01 -2.80
C ASP A 70 -1.64 -9.32 -2.29
N ALA A 71 -2.07 -9.78 -1.12
CA ALA A 71 -1.66 -11.07 -0.58
C ALA A 71 -2.42 -12.21 -1.27
N HIS A 72 -1.69 -13.23 -1.73
CA HIS A 72 -2.29 -14.41 -2.33
C HIS A 72 -2.64 -15.45 -1.26
N GLY A 73 -3.91 -15.86 -1.15
CA GLY A 73 -4.35 -16.96 -0.30
C GLY A 73 -5.42 -16.55 0.72
N THR A 74 -5.56 -17.36 1.78
CA THR A 74 -6.53 -17.14 2.86
C THR A 74 -6.01 -16.19 3.95
N GLN A 75 -4.72 -15.84 3.91
CA GLN A 75 -4.10 -14.95 4.87
C GLN A 75 -4.15 -13.49 4.38
N PRO A 76 -4.37 -12.52 5.28
CA PRO A 76 -4.47 -11.10 4.90
C PRO A 76 -3.11 -10.45 4.62
N HIS A 77 -2.01 -11.20 4.68
CA HIS A 77 -0.67 -10.72 4.35
C HIS A 77 0.21 -11.86 3.85
N CYS A 78 1.18 -11.53 3.01
CA CYS A 78 2.32 -12.39 2.67
C CYS A 78 3.52 -11.52 2.30
N GLY A 79 4.74 -12.07 2.38
CA GLY A 79 5.93 -11.27 2.12
C GLY A 79 7.12 -12.11 1.68
N PHE A 80 8.18 -11.41 1.29
CA PHE A 80 9.44 -12.04 0.88
C PHE A 80 10.66 -11.19 1.30
N PRO A 81 11.83 -11.82 1.51
CA PRO A 81 13.04 -11.08 1.86
C PRO A 81 13.47 -10.14 0.73
N GLU A 82 13.95 -8.95 1.08
CA GLU A 82 14.43 -7.92 0.13
C GLU A 82 15.41 -8.45 -0.92
N LYS A 83 16.31 -9.35 -0.54
CA LYS A 83 17.28 -9.96 -1.47
C LYS A 83 16.62 -10.68 -2.66
N ASN A 84 15.35 -11.06 -2.56
CA ASN A 84 14.60 -11.71 -3.63
C ASN A 84 13.79 -10.70 -4.47
N PHE A 85 13.94 -9.39 -4.26
CA PHE A 85 13.18 -8.34 -4.93
C PHE A 85 13.22 -8.46 -6.46
N SER A 86 14.42 -8.51 -7.06
CA SER A 86 14.56 -8.55 -8.52
C SER A 86 13.84 -9.76 -9.13
N MET A 87 13.96 -10.93 -8.49
CA MET A 87 13.29 -12.15 -8.92
C MET A 87 11.76 -12.03 -8.90
N TYR A 88 11.17 -11.44 -7.86
CA TYR A 88 9.72 -11.30 -7.77
C TYR A 88 9.18 -10.21 -8.70
N ILE A 89 9.89 -9.09 -8.82
CA ILE A 89 9.54 -8.03 -9.77
C ILE A 89 9.50 -8.57 -11.19
N GLU A 90 10.54 -9.29 -11.62
CA GLU A 90 10.63 -9.86 -12.97
C GLU A 90 9.46 -10.83 -13.23
N LYS A 91 9.21 -11.74 -12.30
CA LYS A 91 8.10 -12.70 -12.41
C LYS A 91 6.73 -12.03 -12.52
N LEU A 92 6.49 -10.97 -11.75
CA LEU A 92 5.23 -10.23 -11.76
C LEU A 92 5.08 -9.41 -13.05
N ALA A 93 6.15 -8.74 -13.48
CA ALA A 93 6.18 -7.98 -14.73
C ALA A 93 5.93 -8.88 -15.95
N GLN A 94 6.54 -10.06 -16.00
CA GLN A 94 6.29 -11.06 -17.06
C GLN A 94 4.82 -11.49 -17.14
N LYS A 95 4.14 -11.55 -15.98
CA LYS A 95 2.71 -11.84 -15.88
C LYS A 95 1.80 -10.63 -16.14
N GLY A 96 2.37 -9.47 -16.45
CA GLY A 96 1.62 -8.25 -16.76
C GLY A 96 1.15 -7.46 -15.53
N TYR A 97 1.59 -7.82 -14.32
CA TYR A 97 1.30 -7.02 -13.15
C TYR A 97 2.16 -5.75 -13.14
N GLN A 98 1.55 -4.65 -12.71
CA GLN A 98 2.27 -3.42 -12.36
C GLN A 98 2.55 -3.44 -10.86
N VAL A 99 3.80 -3.20 -10.48
CA VAL A 99 4.22 -3.22 -9.07
C VAL A 99 4.61 -1.82 -8.62
N LEU A 100 4.07 -1.41 -7.48
CA LEU A 100 4.36 -0.16 -6.80
C LEU A 100 5.24 -0.47 -5.58
N VAL A 101 6.48 0.03 -5.59
CA VAL A 101 7.46 -0.23 -4.55
C VAL A 101 7.49 0.94 -3.58
N VAL A 102 7.18 0.65 -2.32
CA VAL A 102 7.09 1.63 -1.23
C VAL A 102 8.22 1.38 -0.24
N GLU A 103 9.19 2.28 -0.19
CA GLU A 103 10.40 2.15 0.64
C GLU A 103 10.29 2.90 1.96
N GLN A 104 11.06 2.46 2.95
CA GLN A 104 11.26 3.21 4.18
C GLN A 104 12.31 4.31 3.95
N ILE A 105 11.89 5.57 4.00
CA ILE A 105 12.78 6.73 3.85
C ILE A 105 13.30 7.27 5.18
N GLU A 106 12.91 6.62 6.27
CA GLU A 106 13.26 6.99 7.63
C GLU A 106 13.67 5.75 8.41
N THR A 107 14.76 5.87 9.17
CA THR A 107 15.25 4.88 10.12
C THR A 107 14.50 4.99 11.46
N PRO A 108 14.51 3.95 12.32
CA PRO A 108 13.94 4.06 13.66
C PRO A 108 14.52 5.23 14.48
N ALA A 109 15.82 5.50 14.34
CA ALA A 109 16.47 6.62 15.02
C ALA A 109 15.96 7.99 14.52
N GLN A 110 15.75 8.13 13.21
CA GLN A 110 15.19 9.36 12.64
C GLN A 110 13.71 9.55 13.04
N LEU A 111 12.94 8.47 13.14
CA LEU A 111 11.57 8.52 13.70
C LEU A 111 11.59 9.05 15.14
N ASP A 112 12.47 8.52 15.99
CA ASP A 112 12.58 8.97 17.38
C ASP A 112 13.00 10.44 17.49
N LEU A 113 13.87 10.90 16.59
CA LEU A 113 14.26 12.31 16.52
C LEU A 113 13.06 13.19 16.10
N ARG A 114 12.37 12.83 15.02
CA ARG A 114 11.19 13.55 14.50
C ARG A 114 10.09 13.68 15.55
N ARG A 115 9.85 12.62 16.33
CA ARG A 115 8.87 12.62 17.42
C ARG A 115 9.22 13.63 18.51
N LYS A 116 10.51 13.77 18.84
CA LYS A 116 10.99 14.72 19.84
C LYS A 116 10.96 16.16 19.33
N GLU A 117 11.38 16.39 18.10
CA GLU A 117 11.49 17.73 17.52
C GLU A 117 10.13 18.34 17.14
N GLN A 118 9.20 17.51 16.68
CA GLN A 118 7.91 17.98 16.11
C GLN A 118 6.71 17.67 17.01
N ASP A 119 6.92 17.18 18.23
CA ASP A 119 5.89 16.63 19.13
C ASP A 119 4.91 15.69 18.41
N SER A 120 5.45 14.91 17.45
CA SER A 120 4.63 14.04 16.60
C SER A 120 4.22 12.78 17.35
N LYS A 121 2.94 12.42 17.23
CA LYS A 121 2.37 11.17 17.77
C LYS A 121 2.59 9.96 16.85
N ASP A 122 3.31 10.13 15.74
CA ASP A 122 3.61 9.05 14.81
C ASP A 122 4.40 7.93 15.50
N LYS A 123 4.02 6.68 15.22
CA LYS A 123 4.65 5.49 15.78
C LYS A 123 5.35 4.62 14.73
N VAL A 124 5.35 5.08 13.48
CA VAL A 124 5.87 4.32 12.35
C VAL A 124 6.75 5.22 11.50
N VAL A 125 7.79 4.62 10.92
CA VAL A 125 8.67 5.35 10.01
C VAL A 125 7.90 5.85 8.79
N LYS A 126 8.40 6.93 8.19
CA LYS A 126 7.91 7.40 6.89
C LYS A 126 8.26 6.45 5.76
N ARG A 127 7.40 6.44 4.75
CA ARG A 127 7.57 5.69 3.51
C ARG A 127 7.19 6.54 2.31
N GLU A 128 7.79 6.23 1.17
CA GLU A 128 7.50 6.87 -0.10
C GLU A 128 7.46 5.85 -1.24
N ILE A 129 6.77 6.22 -2.33
CA ILE A 129 6.83 5.46 -3.58
C ILE A 129 8.17 5.76 -4.25
N CYS A 130 8.98 4.74 -4.47
CA CYS A 130 10.28 4.90 -5.14
C CYS A 130 10.25 4.41 -6.59
N VAL A 131 9.50 3.36 -6.90
CA VAL A 131 9.52 2.74 -8.23
C VAL A 131 8.13 2.26 -8.62
N VAL A 132 7.76 2.50 -9.89
CA VAL A 132 6.66 1.83 -10.56
C VAL A 132 7.27 0.92 -11.63
N VAL A 133 7.13 -0.40 -11.46
CA VAL A 133 7.62 -1.34 -12.45
C VAL A 133 6.48 -1.80 -13.34
N THR A 134 6.66 -1.60 -14.64
CA THR A 134 5.78 -2.08 -15.70
C THR A 134 6.58 -2.88 -16.70
N LYS A 135 5.95 -3.84 -17.39
CA LYS A 135 6.58 -4.49 -18.53
C LYS A 135 6.78 -3.44 -19.64
N GLU A 136 8.02 -3.14 -20.00
CA GLU A 136 8.31 -2.44 -21.26
C GLU A 136 8.14 -3.45 -22.40
N TYR A 137 7.42 -3.05 -23.44
CA TYR A 137 7.19 -3.84 -24.65
C TYR A 137 8.26 -3.54 -25.69
#